data_AF-A0A2S8FR24-F1
#
_entry.id   AF-A0A2S8FR24-F1
#
_cell.length_a   1.000
_cell.length_b   1.000
_cell.length_c   1.000
_cell.angle_alpha   90.00
_cell.angle_beta   90.00
_cell.angle_gamma   90.00
#
_symmetry.space_group_name_H-M   'P 1'
#
loop_
_entity.id
_entity.type
_entity.pdbx_description
1 polymer ?
#
loop_
_entity_poly.entity_id
_entity_poly.type
_entity_poly.pdbx_seq_one_letter_code
_entity_poly.pdbx_strand_id
1 'polypeptide(L)'
;MSIWVRAYLHQPSGTQVAELLSQGIAQRLPLLTFLFSPEAEEEPEDVLERLRVQPDGDKDWEIYYRDDPDWFLPVERFTGEAAQEEIEEALEELEDYSHLETEPVREFLAGVVETIGFELKLSDAEGMGTPVAIAAATKLVETFGGIVSADGYGWMLPSGNEVDVIMEA
;
A
#
# COMPACT_ATOMS: atom_id res chain seq x y z
N MET A 1 6.39 15.26 -7.66
CA MET A 1 5.32 14.28 -7.92
C MET A 1 5.54 13.17 -6.92
N SER A 2 4.50 12.86 -6.15
CA SER A 2 4.52 11.74 -5.21
C SER A 2 3.80 10.57 -5.88
N ILE A 3 4.18 9.35 -5.53
CA ILE A 3 3.59 8.10 -5.99
C ILE A 3 2.88 7.51 -4.79
N TRP A 4 1.63 7.10 -4.93
CA TRP A 4 0.85 6.56 -3.83
C TRP A 4 0.62 5.06 -3.98
N VAL A 5 0.72 4.36 -2.86
CA VAL A 5 0.07 3.06 -2.67
C VAL A 5 -1.04 3.26 -1.66
N ARG A 6 -2.22 2.71 -1.93
CA ARG A 6 -3.41 2.84 -1.08
C ARG A 6 -3.98 1.47 -0.75
N ALA A 7 -4.29 1.25 0.52
CA ALA A 7 -5.10 0.14 0.98
C ALA A 7 -6.49 0.66 1.33
N TYR A 8 -7.50 0.26 0.57
CA TYR A 8 -8.90 0.56 0.85
C TYR A 8 -9.49 -0.59 1.64
N LEU A 9 -9.98 -0.33 2.85
CA LEU A 9 -10.35 -1.34 3.83
C LEU A 9 -11.87 -1.39 4.06
N HIS A 10 -12.43 -2.59 4.10
CA HIS A 10 -13.85 -2.84 4.42
C HIS A 10 -14.12 -2.88 5.93
N GLN A 11 -13.08 -2.98 6.74
CA GLN A 11 -13.17 -2.96 8.19
C GLN A 11 -12.18 -1.96 8.77
N PRO A 12 -12.50 -1.31 9.91
CA PRO A 12 -11.56 -0.41 10.56
C PRO A 12 -10.32 -1.16 11.07
N SER A 13 -9.12 -0.63 10.81
CA SER A 13 -7.85 -1.32 11.10
C SER A 13 -7.47 -1.39 12.59
N GLY A 14 -8.16 -0.65 13.45
CA GLY A 14 -7.91 -0.63 14.89
C GLY A 14 -6.55 -0.02 15.26
N THR A 15 -5.88 -0.60 16.25
CA THR A 15 -4.62 -0.11 16.84
C THR A 15 -3.39 -0.98 16.58
N GLN A 16 -3.58 -2.14 15.93
CA GLN A 16 -2.50 -3.12 15.67
C GLN A 16 -1.79 -2.88 14.33
N VAL A 17 -2.03 -1.73 13.69
CA VAL A 17 -1.56 -1.44 12.32
C VAL A 17 -0.05 -1.58 12.20
N ALA A 18 0.74 -0.94 13.08
CA ALA A 18 2.21 -0.98 12.99
C ALA A 18 2.79 -2.40 12.99
N GLU A 19 2.23 -3.29 13.81
CA GLU A 19 2.64 -4.69 13.86
C GLU A 19 2.27 -5.41 12.55
N LEU A 20 1.06 -5.20 12.05
CA LEU A 20 0.60 -5.78 10.78
C LEU A 20 1.44 -5.29 9.59
N LEU A 21 1.77 -4.00 9.53
CA LEU A 21 2.65 -3.45 8.48
C LEU A 21 4.00 -4.17 8.50
N SER A 22 4.63 -4.26 9.68
CA SER A 22 5.93 -4.93 9.85
C SER A 22 5.87 -6.41 9.42
N GLN A 23 4.84 -7.14 9.84
CA GLN A 23 4.63 -8.54 9.46
C GLN A 23 4.41 -8.71 7.96
N GLY A 24 3.62 -7.81 7.36
CA GLY A 24 3.32 -7.80 5.93
C GLY A 24 4.57 -7.67 5.09
N ILE A 25 5.40 -6.68 5.42
CA ILE A 25 6.68 -6.42 4.77
C ILE A 25 7.60 -7.63 4.94
N ALA A 26 7.82 -8.09 6.17
CA ALA A 26 8.70 -9.24 6.43
C ALA A 26 8.29 -10.52 5.67
N GLN A 27 6.98 -10.74 5.51
CA GLN A 27 6.47 -11.93 4.83
C GLN A 27 6.63 -11.86 3.30
N ARG A 28 6.47 -10.67 2.70
CA ARG A 28 6.26 -10.54 1.24
C ARG A 28 7.41 -9.89 0.51
N LEU A 29 8.26 -9.13 1.21
CA LEU A 29 9.27 -8.28 0.58
C LEU A 29 10.16 -9.04 -0.42
N PRO A 30 10.70 -10.24 -0.14
CA PRO A 30 11.56 -10.93 -1.11
C PRO A 30 10.89 -11.19 -2.47
N LEU A 31 9.60 -11.56 -2.46
CA LEU A 31 8.86 -11.85 -3.67
C LEU A 31 8.41 -10.58 -4.38
N LEU A 32 7.93 -9.58 -3.63
CA LEU A 32 7.48 -8.33 -4.23
C LEU A 32 8.65 -7.50 -4.77
N THR A 33 9.84 -7.58 -4.19
CA THR A 33 11.04 -6.99 -4.78
C THR A 33 11.30 -7.57 -6.18
N PHE A 34 11.22 -8.89 -6.35
CA PHE A 34 11.38 -9.51 -7.67
C PHE A 34 10.34 -9.03 -8.70
N LEU A 35 9.09 -8.79 -8.26
CA LEU A 35 8.01 -8.38 -9.17
C LEU A 35 8.04 -6.88 -9.50
N PHE A 36 8.30 -6.04 -8.51
CA PHE A 36 8.08 -4.59 -8.61
C PHE A 36 9.38 -3.77 -8.67
N SER A 37 10.51 -4.35 -8.25
CA SER A 37 11.82 -3.69 -8.29
C SER A 37 12.94 -4.69 -8.65
N PRO A 38 12.86 -5.37 -9.82
CA PRO A 38 13.82 -6.41 -10.20
C PRO A 38 15.25 -5.88 -10.43
N GLU A 39 15.39 -4.58 -10.66
CA GLU A 39 16.68 -3.89 -10.86
C GLU A 39 17.20 -3.25 -9.56
N ALA A 40 16.54 -3.48 -8.41
CA ALA A 40 17.00 -2.96 -7.14
C ALA A 40 18.40 -3.52 -6.82
N GLU A 41 19.32 -2.62 -6.49
CA GLU A 41 20.68 -3.01 -6.07
C GLU A 41 20.71 -3.56 -4.63
N GLU A 42 19.62 -3.39 -3.88
CA GLU A 42 19.50 -3.70 -2.46
C GLU A 42 18.75 -5.03 -2.24
N GLU A 43 19.35 -5.93 -1.45
CA GLU A 43 18.73 -7.22 -1.14
C GLU A 43 17.61 -7.06 -0.09
N PRO A 44 16.49 -7.82 -0.20
CA PRO A 44 15.39 -7.77 0.75
C PRO A 44 15.81 -7.98 2.20
N GLU A 45 16.76 -8.88 2.45
CA GLU A 45 17.24 -9.20 3.80
C GLU A 45 17.85 -7.98 4.50
N ASP A 46 18.64 -7.18 3.78
CA ASP A 46 19.26 -5.97 4.33
C ASP A 46 18.20 -4.93 4.72
N VAL A 47 17.16 -4.79 3.89
CA VAL A 47 16.00 -3.92 4.19
C VAL A 47 15.26 -4.39 5.44
N LEU A 48 15.06 -5.70 5.59
CA LEU A 48 14.36 -6.27 6.74
C LEU A 48 15.15 -6.11 8.04
N GLU A 49 16.48 -6.12 8.00
CA GLU A 49 17.32 -5.84 9.19
C GLU A 49 17.14 -4.40 9.70
N ARG A 50 16.86 -3.46 8.80
CA ARG A 50 16.62 -2.04 9.12
C ARG A 50 15.15 -1.72 9.39
N LEU A 51 14.25 -2.61 9.02
CA LEU A 51 12.81 -2.36 9.04
C LEU A 51 12.34 -1.99 10.44
N ARG A 52 11.73 -0.80 10.54
CA ARG A 52 11.11 -0.32 11.77
C ARG A 52 9.87 0.47 11.42
N VAL A 53 8.75 0.10 12.01
CA VAL A 53 7.49 0.83 11.90
C VAL A 53 7.21 1.52 13.23
N GLN A 54 7.02 2.84 13.18
CA GLN A 54 6.76 3.66 14.38
C GLN A 54 5.47 4.43 14.20
N PRO A 55 4.67 4.64 15.26
CA PRO A 55 3.57 5.60 15.20
C PRO A 55 4.12 7.03 15.19
N ASP A 56 3.60 7.86 14.30
CA ASP A 56 3.77 9.31 14.31
C ASP A 56 2.41 9.97 14.60
N GLY A 57 2.07 10.05 15.89
CA GLY A 57 0.77 10.52 16.34
C GLY A 57 -0.30 9.42 16.41
N ASP A 58 -1.57 9.83 16.35
CA ASP A 58 -2.72 8.95 16.63
C ASP A 58 -3.17 8.14 15.41
N LYS A 59 -2.82 8.60 14.20
CA LYS A 59 -3.35 8.07 12.93
C LYS A 59 -2.28 7.74 11.91
N ASP A 60 -1.06 8.18 12.12
CA ASP A 60 -0.01 8.09 11.10
C ASP A 60 1.12 7.20 11.61
N TRP A 61 1.83 6.60 10.66
CA TRP A 61 3.00 5.77 10.92
C TRP A 61 4.14 6.14 9.99
N GLU A 62 5.34 5.81 10.43
CA GLU A 62 6.56 5.97 9.67
C GLU A 62 7.19 4.60 9.48
N ILE A 63 7.48 4.23 8.24
CA ILE A 63 8.23 3.01 7.91
C ILE A 63 9.66 3.40 7.56
N TYR A 64 10.59 3.04 8.44
CA TYR A 64 12.03 3.16 8.22
C TYR A 64 12.54 1.86 7.63
N TYR A 65 13.21 1.94 6.48
CA TYR A 65 13.71 0.77 5.76
C TYR A 65 15.05 1.01 5.03
N ARG A 66 15.47 2.28 4.92
CA ARG A 66 16.73 2.69 4.29
C ARG A 66 17.87 2.76 5.31
N ASP A 67 19.09 2.83 4.79
CA ASP A 67 20.30 3.10 5.59
C ASP A 67 20.30 4.48 6.26
N ASP A 68 19.67 5.47 5.63
CA ASP A 68 19.51 6.80 6.22
C ASP A 68 18.44 6.75 7.32
N PRO A 69 18.81 6.91 8.61
CA PRO A 69 17.89 6.77 9.73
C PRO A 69 16.86 7.91 9.82
N ASP A 70 17.09 9.02 9.12
CA ASP A 70 16.17 10.16 9.07
C ASP A 70 15.17 10.03 7.91
N TRP A 71 15.35 9.03 7.04
CA TRP A 71 14.44 8.76 5.94
C TRP A 71 13.39 7.71 6.31
N PHE A 72 12.13 8.05 6.08
CA PHE A 72 10.99 7.16 6.28
C PHE A 72 9.96 7.31 5.17
N LEU A 73 9.17 6.26 4.98
CA LEU A 73 7.96 6.28 4.19
C LEU A 73 6.78 6.65 5.12
N PRO A 74 6.13 7.80 4.91
CA PRO A 74 4.96 8.18 5.69
C PRO A 74 3.75 7.32 5.31
N VAL A 75 2.96 6.98 6.32
CA VAL A 75 1.74 6.19 6.22
C VAL A 75 0.62 6.94 6.91
N GLU A 76 -0.41 7.30 6.15
CA GLU A 76 -1.51 8.14 6.62
C GLU A 76 -2.81 7.34 6.70
N ARG A 77 -3.61 7.59 7.74
CA ARG A 77 -4.92 6.98 7.91
C ARG A 77 -6.06 7.96 7.66
N PHE A 78 -6.87 7.64 6.67
CA PHE A 78 -8.06 8.37 6.30
C PHE A 78 -9.31 7.64 6.82
N THR A 79 -10.20 8.39 7.49
CA THR A 79 -11.45 7.86 8.08
C THR A 79 -12.55 8.91 7.96
N GLY A 80 -13.81 8.49 7.87
CA GLY A 80 -14.94 9.42 7.78
C GLY A 80 -14.91 10.19 6.47
N GLU A 81 -15.10 11.51 6.53
CA GLU A 81 -15.13 12.39 5.34
C GLU A 81 -13.83 12.29 4.52
N ALA A 82 -12.66 12.27 5.17
CA ALA A 82 -11.38 12.12 4.48
C ALA A 82 -11.26 10.77 3.73
N ALA A 83 -11.84 9.69 4.25
CA ALA A 83 -11.85 8.43 3.51
C ALA A 83 -12.81 8.47 2.32
N GLN A 84 -13.92 9.22 2.45
CA GLN A 84 -14.87 9.41 1.35
C GLN A 84 -14.24 10.22 0.21
N GLU A 85 -13.48 11.26 0.53
CA GLU A 85 -12.71 12.03 -0.47
C GLU A 85 -11.74 11.11 -1.24
N GLU A 86 -10.96 10.28 -0.55
CA GLU A 86 -10.05 9.33 -1.22
C GLU A 86 -10.79 8.31 -2.11
N ILE A 87 -11.99 7.86 -1.70
CA ILE A 87 -12.81 6.93 -2.50
C ILE A 87 -13.39 7.65 -3.72
N GLU A 88 -13.84 8.90 -3.57
CA GLU A 88 -14.37 9.70 -4.67
C GLU A 88 -13.29 9.97 -5.71
N GLU A 89 -12.09 10.40 -5.30
CA GLU A 89 -10.94 10.56 -6.18
C GLU A 89 -10.64 9.27 -6.95
N ALA A 90 -10.62 8.14 -6.26
CA ALA A 90 -10.39 6.84 -6.88
C ALA A 90 -11.48 6.45 -7.88
N LEU A 91 -12.75 6.79 -7.61
CA LEU A 91 -13.86 6.52 -8.53
C LEU A 91 -13.84 7.41 -9.77
N GLU A 92 -13.35 8.65 -9.64
CA GLU A 92 -13.13 9.59 -10.73
C GLU A 92 -12.05 9.08 -11.69
N GLU A 93 -10.94 8.53 -11.16
CA GLU A 93 -9.88 7.91 -11.99
C GLU A 93 -10.40 6.75 -12.86
N LEU A 94 -11.45 6.06 -12.40
CA LEU A 94 -12.06 4.95 -13.13
C LEU A 94 -13.05 5.40 -14.22
N GLU A 95 -13.33 6.69 -14.38
CA GLU A 95 -14.29 7.18 -15.39
C GLU A 95 -13.78 7.05 -16.82
N ASP A 96 -12.47 7.10 -17.01
CA ASP A 96 -11.83 6.99 -18.33
C ASP A 96 -11.74 5.56 -18.87
N TYR A 97 -12.00 4.56 -18.02
CA TYR A 97 -11.93 3.13 -18.36
C TYR A 97 -13.31 2.55 -18.65
N SER A 98 -13.36 1.38 -19.30
CA SER A 98 -14.65 0.74 -19.59
C SER A 98 -15.34 0.24 -18.32
N HIS A 99 -16.68 0.27 -18.30
CA HIS A 99 -17.45 -0.21 -17.16
C HIS A 99 -17.17 -1.69 -16.83
N LEU A 100 -16.96 -2.54 -17.85
CA LEU A 100 -16.72 -3.98 -17.62
C LEU A 100 -15.36 -4.25 -16.95
N GLU A 101 -14.37 -3.38 -17.20
CA GLU A 101 -13.03 -3.49 -16.59
C GLU A 101 -13.02 -2.95 -15.16
N THR A 102 -13.84 -1.92 -14.88
CA THR A 102 -13.85 -1.23 -13.58
C THR A 102 -14.88 -1.76 -12.59
N GLU A 103 -15.87 -2.53 -13.04
CA GLU A 103 -16.94 -3.06 -12.19
C GLU A 103 -16.42 -3.78 -10.93
N PRO A 104 -15.42 -4.69 -11.00
CA PRO A 104 -14.89 -5.33 -9.80
C PRO A 104 -14.30 -4.32 -8.81
N VAL A 105 -13.55 -3.33 -9.29
CA VAL A 105 -12.93 -2.31 -8.43
C VAL A 105 -14.01 -1.45 -7.78
N ARG A 106 -15.02 -1.01 -8.54
CA ARG A 106 -16.16 -0.22 -8.03
C ARG A 106 -16.94 -0.99 -6.95
N GLU A 107 -17.12 -2.30 -7.12
CA GLU A 107 -17.75 -3.15 -6.09
C GLU A 107 -16.92 -3.18 -4.79
N PHE A 108 -15.60 -3.27 -4.88
CA PHE A 108 -14.73 -3.17 -3.70
C PHE A 108 -14.86 -1.79 -3.05
N LEU A 109 -14.75 -0.70 -3.81
CA LEU A 109 -14.79 0.66 -3.27
C LEU A 109 -16.10 1.01 -2.56
N ALA A 110 -17.24 0.45 -3.01
CA ALA A 110 -18.54 0.69 -2.38
C ALA A 110 -18.64 0.24 -0.91
N GLY A 111 -17.79 -0.69 -0.48
CA GLY A 111 -17.77 -1.22 0.89
C GLY A 111 -16.68 -0.60 1.79
N VAL A 112 -15.90 0.35 1.28
CA VAL A 112 -14.73 0.89 1.99
C VAL A 112 -15.17 1.85 3.08
N VAL A 113 -14.56 1.70 4.26
CA VAL A 113 -14.82 2.53 5.45
C VAL A 113 -13.59 3.28 5.92
N GLU A 114 -12.42 2.90 5.43
CA GLU A 114 -11.12 3.42 5.84
C GLU A 114 -10.11 3.24 4.70
N THR A 115 -9.22 4.21 4.53
CA THR A 115 -8.11 4.14 3.56
C THR A 115 -6.80 4.36 4.30
N ILE A 116 -5.79 3.57 3.98
CA ILE A 116 -4.41 3.77 4.43
C ILE A 116 -3.55 4.11 3.22
N GLY A 117 -2.98 5.30 3.19
CA GLY A 117 -2.11 5.80 2.12
C GLY A 117 -0.64 5.69 2.49
N PHE A 118 0.19 5.35 1.51
CA PHE A 118 1.65 5.32 1.62
C PHE A 118 2.20 6.29 0.58
N GLU A 119 2.87 7.37 1.00
CA GLU A 119 3.40 8.39 0.09
C GLU A 119 4.86 8.09 -0.27
N LEU A 120 5.11 7.66 -1.50
CA LEU A 120 6.46 7.43 -2.01
C LEU A 120 6.97 8.69 -2.71
N LYS A 121 8.19 9.11 -2.38
CA LYS A 121 8.98 9.98 -3.27
C LYS A 121 9.48 9.16 -4.45
N LEU A 122 9.88 9.84 -5.52
CA LEU A 122 10.45 9.17 -6.69
C LEU A 122 11.63 8.26 -6.33
N SER A 123 12.51 8.73 -5.43
CA SER A 123 13.64 7.93 -4.94
C SER A 123 13.21 6.69 -4.14
N ASP A 124 12.01 6.67 -3.56
CA ASP A 124 11.46 5.47 -2.89
C ASP A 124 11.04 4.45 -3.94
N ALA A 125 10.29 4.92 -4.94
CA ALA A 125 9.75 4.09 -6.00
C ALA A 125 10.83 3.48 -6.91
N GLU A 126 11.93 4.20 -7.15
CA GLU A 126 13.10 3.70 -7.90
C GLU A 126 13.89 2.63 -7.13
N GLY A 127 13.70 2.52 -5.80
CA GLY A 127 14.39 1.54 -4.96
C GLY A 127 13.41 0.50 -4.38
N MET A 128 13.54 0.26 -3.08
CA MET A 128 12.74 -0.73 -2.35
C MET A 128 11.41 -0.19 -1.82
N GLY A 129 11.08 1.09 -2.05
CA GLY A 129 9.88 1.72 -1.50
C GLY A 129 8.59 1.10 -2.02
N THR A 130 8.48 0.87 -3.33
CA THR A 130 7.30 0.25 -3.96
C THR A 130 6.99 -1.14 -3.37
N PRO A 131 7.92 -2.11 -3.38
CA PRO A 131 7.62 -3.43 -2.83
C PRO A 131 7.37 -3.39 -1.31
N VAL A 132 8.01 -2.50 -0.56
CA VAL A 132 7.70 -2.28 0.86
C VAL A 132 6.26 -1.79 1.06
N ALA A 133 5.86 -0.75 0.32
CA ALA A 133 4.53 -0.16 0.43
C ALA A 133 3.43 -1.15 0.03
N ILE A 134 3.60 -1.87 -1.08
CA ILE A 134 2.65 -2.90 -1.53
C ILE A 134 2.58 -4.02 -0.49
N ALA A 135 3.71 -4.54 0.01
CA ALA A 135 3.71 -5.60 1.01
C ALA A 135 2.91 -5.22 2.28
N ALA A 136 3.09 -3.97 2.73
CA ALA A 136 2.41 -3.43 3.89
C ALA A 136 0.90 -3.26 3.63
N ALA A 137 0.53 -2.64 2.50
CA ALA A 137 -0.86 -2.44 2.08
C ALA A 137 -1.60 -3.77 1.91
N THR A 138 -0.99 -4.74 1.23
CA THR A 138 -1.53 -6.09 1.01
C THR A 138 -1.83 -6.79 2.33
N LYS A 139 -1.00 -6.61 3.36
CA LYS A 139 -1.25 -7.22 4.67
C LYS A 139 -2.47 -6.64 5.37
N LEU A 140 -2.68 -5.33 5.25
CA LEU A 140 -3.88 -4.69 5.79
C LEU A 140 -5.13 -5.18 5.06
N VAL A 141 -5.11 -5.22 3.73
CA VAL A 141 -6.24 -5.71 2.92
C VAL A 141 -6.53 -7.19 3.20
N GLU A 142 -5.51 -8.03 3.35
CA GLU A 142 -5.68 -9.43 3.74
C GLU A 142 -6.38 -9.57 5.11
N THR A 143 -6.09 -8.66 6.04
CA THR A 143 -6.57 -8.72 7.42
C THR A 143 -7.98 -8.14 7.56
N PHE A 144 -8.25 -7.01 6.89
CA PHE A 144 -9.46 -6.21 7.08
C PHE A 144 -10.43 -6.27 5.89
N GLY A 145 -10.04 -6.97 4.81
CA GLY A 145 -10.78 -7.01 3.55
C GLY A 145 -10.65 -5.71 2.77
N GLY A 146 -10.79 -5.78 1.44
CA GLY A 146 -10.78 -4.62 0.55
C GLY A 146 -9.85 -4.82 -0.64
N ILE A 147 -9.17 -3.75 -1.06
CA ILE A 147 -8.34 -3.74 -2.28
C ILE A 147 -7.14 -2.80 -2.15
N VAL A 148 -6.04 -3.11 -2.86
CA VAL A 148 -4.87 -2.23 -2.98
C VAL A 148 -4.92 -1.50 -4.33
N SER A 149 -4.58 -0.21 -4.34
CA SER A 149 -4.22 0.54 -5.55
C SER A 149 -2.77 0.99 -5.44
N ALA A 150 -2.02 0.96 -6.53
CA ALA A 150 -0.68 1.52 -6.60
C ALA A 150 -0.50 2.30 -7.91
N ASP A 151 -0.09 3.56 -7.80
CA ASP A 151 0.16 4.43 -8.94
C ASP A 151 1.17 3.77 -9.90
N GLY A 152 0.79 3.65 -11.17
CA GLY A 152 1.62 3.05 -12.22
C GLY A 152 1.58 1.51 -12.29
N TYR A 153 0.92 0.83 -11.34
CA TYR A 153 0.77 -0.63 -11.35
C TYR A 153 -0.70 -1.08 -11.39
N GLY A 154 -1.61 -0.26 -10.88
CA GLY A 154 -3.05 -0.51 -10.92
C GLY A 154 -3.59 -1.14 -9.63
N TRP A 155 -4.62 -1.96 -9.77
CA TRP A 155 -5.46 -2.47 -8.70
C TRP A 155 -5.22 -3.94 -8.42
N MET A 156 -5.07 -4.28 -7.15
CA MET A 156 -4.50 -5.55 -6.71
C MET A 156 -5.25 -6.16 -5.53
N LEU A 157 -5.36 -7.49 -5.54
CA LEU A 157 -5.85 -8.30 -4.41
C LEU A 157 -4.72 -9.15 -3.81
N PRO A 158 -4.71 -9.37 -2.48
CA PRO A 158 -3.76 -10.30 -1.86
C PRO A 158 -3.91 -11.73 -2.39
N SER A 159 -2.79 -12.39 -2.72
CA SER A 159 -2.75 -13.79 -3.16
C SER A 159 -1.60 -14.54 -2.47
N GLY A 160 -1.83 -14.96 -1.22
CA GLY A 160 -0.77 -15.52 -0.38
C GLY A 160 0.34 -14.50 -0.10
N ASN A 161 1.55 -14.77 -0.63
CA ASN A 161 2.69 -13.84 -0.55
C ASN A 161 2.78 -12.88 -1.75
N GLU A 162 1.94 -13.10 -2.77
CA GLU A 162 1.87 -12.32 -4.01
C GLU A 162 0.68 -11.35 -3.96
N VAL A 163 0.49 -10.67 -5.09
CA VAL A 163 -0.70 -9.87 -5.40
C VAL A 163 -1.20 -10.26 -6.79
N ASP A 164 -2.51 -10.39 -6.93
CA ASP A 164 -3.17 -10.57 -8.22
C ASP A 164 -3.61 -9.21 -8.74
N VAL A 165 -3.07 -8.78 -9.88
CA VAL A 165 -3.50 -7.54 -10.55
C VAL A 165 -4.85 -7.81 -11.23
N ILE A 166 -5.87 -7.07 -10.82
CA ILE A 166 -7.22 -7.19 -11.38
C ILE A 166 -7.52 -6.09 -12.42
N MET A 167 -6.77 -4.99 -12.39
CA MET A 167 -6.81 -3.93 -13.38
C MET A 167 -5.46 -3.21 -13.43
N GLU A 168 -4.87 -3.05 -14.62
CA GLU A 168 -3.61 -2.30 -14.79
C GLU A 168 -3.89 -0.78 -14.80
N ALA A 169 -2.87 0.02 -14.47
CA ALA A 169 -2.92 1.49 -14.55
C ALA A 169 -2.83 1.99 -16.00
#